data_AF-A0A9E6WBN6-F1
#
_entry.id   AF-A0A9E6WBN6-F1
#
_cell.length_a   1.000
_cell.length_b   1.000
_cell.length_c   1.000
_cell.angle_alpha   90.00
_cell.angle_beta   90.00
_cell.angle_gamma   90.00
#
_symmetry.space_group_name_H-M   'P 1'
#
loop_
_entity.id
_entity.type
_entity.pdbx_description
1 polymer ?
#
loop_
_entity_poly.entity_id
_entity_poly.type
_entity_poly.pdbx_seq_one_letter_code
_entity_poly.pdbx_strand_id
1 'polypeptide(L)'
;NIWYQDGAGNYIEQNHPEVTMLYCGSFAGTWNYNSQKNTYDFIENEVKNNHGPLGALYPQDYVSEGDSPAFLYSIANGLRNHEHPAYGGWGGRFTKFSQFEKVYTDAEDDGDIKKSLRRWVDDANRDFQARMDWCVSSSYDGANHPPVVQITGKKDITVKSGKKVDLDAGKTVDPDGDSIYFKWWQYKDAGSYDATVELKNSDSDQVSFTAPKVSKPETIHIILEVSDNGSPTLKSYQRIIVKVLP
;
A
#
# COMPACT_ATOMS: atom_id res chain seq x y z
N ASN A 1 -11.84 10.93 -7.20
CA ASN A 1 -11.17 10.98 -8.52
C ASN A 1 -10.40 12.26 -8.54
N ILE A 2 -9.10 12.17 -8.75
CA ILE A 2 -8.26 13.36 -8.90
C ILE A 2 -8.09 13.54 -10.40
N TRP A 3 -9.02 14.29 -10.99
CA TRP A 3 -8.97 14.66 -12.41
C TRP A 3 -8.12 15.93 -12.56
N TYR A 4 -7.68 16.25 -13.78
CA TYR A 4 -7.29 17.62 -14.15
C TYR A 4 -8.41 18.63 -13.87
N GLN A 5 -8.34 19.29 -12.72
CA GLN A 5 -9.34 20.26 -12.32
C GLN A 5 -9.25 21.58 -13.13
N ASP A 6 -8.25 21.69 -14.00
CA ASP A 6 -8.04 22.79 -14.94
C ASP A 6 -7.27 22.31 -16.21
N GLY A 7 -6.86 23.25 -17.07
CA GLY A 7 -6.09 22.96 -18.27
C GLY A 7 -4.59 22.72 -18.04
N ALA A 8 -4.08 22.89 -16.82
CA ALA A 8 -2.64 22.79 -16.54
C ALA A 8 -2.13 21.36 -16.66
N GLY A 9 -2.95 20.35 -16.31
CA GLY A 9 -2.59 18.94 -16.50
C GLY A 9 -2.23 18.64 -17.96
N ASN A 10 -3.14 18.96 -18.90
CA ASN A 10 -2.90 18.81 -20.33
C ASN A 10 -1.66 19.58 -20.81
N TYR A 11 -1.43 20.78 -20.26
CA TYR A 11 -0.25 21.57 -20.58
C TYR A 11 1.04 20.85 -20.17
N ILE A 12 1.10 20.27 -18.96
CA ILE A 12 2.27 19.56 -18.45
C ILE A 12 2.56 18.31 -19.28
N GLU A 13 1.55 17.48 -19.57
CA GLU A 13 1.73 16.27 -20.38
C GLU A 13 2.35 16.56 -21.76
N GLN A 14 1.97 17.70 -22.36
CA GLN A 14 2.41 18.10 -23.69
C GLN A 14 3.75 18.85 -23.70
N ASN A 15 4.01 19.71 -22.71
CA ASN A 15 5.12 20.66 -22.74
C ASN A 15 6.24 20.32 -21.75
N HIS A 16 6.02 19.39 -20.82
CA HIS A 16 6.98 18.99 -19.80
C HIS A 16 7.16 17.46 -19.75
N PRO A 17 7.64 16.83 -20.84
CA PRO A 17 7.68 15.38 -21.00
C PRO A 17 8.62 14.66 -20.02
N GLU A 18 9.43 15.38 -19.25
CA GLU A 18 10.30 14.83 -18.21
C GLU A 18 9.58 14.68 -16.85
N VAL A 19 8.46 15.38 -16.66
CA VAL A 19 7.67 15.34 -15.42
C VAL A 19 6.87 14.04 -15.37
N THR A 20 7.01 13.30 -14.27
CA THR A 20 6.17 12.12 -14.04
C THR A 20 4.81 12.56 -13.50
N MET A 21 3.75 12.19 -14.21
CA MET A 21 2.37 12.50 -13.85
C MET A 21 1.58 11.24 -13.56
N LEU A 22 0.77 11.28 -12.51
CA LEU A 22 -0.13 10.19 -12.13
C LEU A 22 -1.57 10.68 -12.24
N TYR A 23 -2.36 9.96 -13.03
CA TYR A 23 -3.78 10.17 -13.17
C TYR A 23 -4.54 9.06 -12.45
N CYS A 24 -5.34 9.44 -11.44
CA CYS A 24 -6.18 8.52 -10.67
C CYS A 24 -7.67 8.83 -10.88
N GLY A 25 -8.27 8.13 -11.84
CA GLY A 25 -9.69 8.21 -12.19
C GLY A 25 -10.56 7.11 -11.59
N SER A 26 -9.96 6.11 -10.94
CA SER A 26 -10.65 4.88 -10.52
C SER A 26 -11.05 4.85 -9.04
N PHE A 27 -10.70 5.88 -8.28
CA PHE A 27 -11.00 5.96 -6.85
C PHE A 27 -12.50 6.05 -6.54
N ALA A 28 -13.31 6.63 -7.44
CA ALA A 28 -14.73 6.75 -7.21
C ALA A 28 -15.39 5.38 -6.95
N GLY A 29 -16.00 5.24 -5.77
CA GLY A 29 -16.68 4.02 -5.35
C GLY A 29 -15.76 2.86 -4.96
N THR A 30 -14.45 3.08 -4.77
CA THR A 30 -13.55 2.06 -4.17
C THR A 30 -13.79 1.89 -2.68
N TRP A 31 -14.15 2.98 -2.00
CA TRP A 31 -14.49 3.03 -0.56
C TRP A 31 -15.82 2.37 -0.19
N ASN A 32 -16.52 1.76 -1.16
CA ASN A 32 -17.87 1.20 -1.00
C ASN A 32 -17.90 -0.34 -0.89
N TYR A 33 -16.76 -1.03 -0.75
CA TYR A 33 -16.72 -2.50 -0.76
C TYR A 33 -16.16 -3.08 0.54
N ASN A 34 -17.02 -3.73 1.32
CA ASN A 34 -16.76 -4.57 2.51
C ASN A 34 -15.93 -4.00 3.68
N SER A 35 -15.13 -2.94 3.54
CA SER A 35 -14.43 -2.29 4.66
C SER A 35 -15.37 -1.40 5.47
N GLN A 36 -16.35 -0.76 4.83
CA GLN A 36 -17.38 0.03 5.50
C GLN A 36 -18.71 -0.15 4.77
N LYS A 37 -19.54 -1.08 5.24
CA LYS A 37 -20.96 -1.13 4.85
C LYS A 37 -21.71 0.15 5.26
N ASN A 38 -21.12 0.98 6.11
CA ASN A 38 -21.65 2.27 6.55
C ASN A 38 -20.52 3.28 6.78
N THR A 39 -20.18 4.06 5.75
CA THR A 39 -19.15 5.12 5.84
C THR A 39 -19.55 6.24 6.80
N TYR A 40 -20.84 6.34 7.15
CA TYR A 40 -21.32 7.29 8.14
C TYR A 40 -20.92 6.87 9.55
N ASP A 41 -21.16 5.60 9.92
CA ASP A 41 -20.80 5.10 11.24
C ASP A 41 -19.30 5.24 11.51
N PHE A 42 -18.45 5.02 10.51
CA PHE A 42 -17.01 5.22 10.67
C PHE A 42 -16.66 6.68 10.97
N ILE A 43 -17.17 7.61 10.16
CA ILE A 43 -16.88 9.04 10.38
C ILE A 43 -17.45 9.51 11.71
N GLU A 44 -18.66 9.08 12.07
CA GLU A 44 -19.28 9.42 13.34
C GLU A 44 -18.47 8.88 14.53
N ASN A 45 -18.18 7.58 14.55
CA ASN A 45 -17.66 6.90 15.73
C ASN A 45 -16.13 6.93 15.82
N GLU A 46 -15.43 6.84 14.70
CA GLU A 46 -13.96 6.62 14.64
C GLU A 46 -13.18 7.86 14.20
N VAL A 47 -13.87 8.95 13.83
CA VAL A 47 -13.23 10.21 13.39
C VAL A 47 -13.75 11.42 14.14
N LYS A 48 -15.07 11.59 14.31
CA LYS A 48 -15.64 12.82 14.87
C LYS A 48 -15.84 12.75 16.38
N ASN A 49 -16.61 11.77 16.85
CA ASN A 49 -17.02 11.71 18.25
C ASN A 49 -15.85 11.29 19.13
N ASN A 50 -15.58 12.06 20.20
CA ASN A 50 -14.50 11.80 21.18
C ASN A 50 -13.06 11.88 20.65
N HIS A 51 -12.84 12.41 19.45
CA HIS A 51 -11.52 12.50 18.81
C HIS A 51 -10.97 13.95 18.71
N GLY A 52 -11.38 14.80 19.66
CA GLY A 52 -10.79 16.11 19.89
C GLY A 52 -11.07 17.16 18.81
N PRO A 53 -10.34 18.30 18.82
CA PRO A 53 -10.61 19.43 17.93
C PRO A 53 -10.46 19.12 16.44
N LEU A 54 -9.55 18.23 16.06
CA LEU A 54 -9.37 17.84 14.65
C LEU A 54 -10.56 17.02 14.16
N GLY A 55 -11.05 16.06 14.97
CA GLY A 55 -12.26 15.29 14.66
C GLY A 55 -13.48 16.18 14.53
N ALA A 56 -13.65 17.17 15.42
CA ALA A 56 -14.75 18.13 15.37
C ALA A 56 -14.73 19.04 14.11
N LEU A 57 -13.56 19.22 13.49
CA LEU A 57 -13.41 20.00 12.25
C LEU A 57 -13.56 19.16 10.98
N TYR A 58 -13.68 17.83 11.08
CA TYR A 58 -13.93 16.97 9.93
C TYR A 58 -15.34 17.26 9.37
N PRO A 59 -15.45 17.84 8.16
CA PRO A 59 -16.67 18.52 7.75
C PRO A 59 -17.75 17.59 7.17
N GLN A 60 -17.38 16.43 6.65
CA GLN A 60 -18.34 15.47 6.10
C GLN A 60 -18.84 14.51 7.18
N ASP A 61 -20.01 13.92 6.95
CA ASP A 61 -20.56 12.84 7.80
C ASP A 61 -20.33 11.46 7.19
N TYR A 62 -19.67 11.38 6.04
CA TYR A 62 -19.34 10.14 5.34
C TYR A 62 -17.95 10.29 4.69
N VAL A 63 -17.32 9.16 4.36
CA VAL A 63 -16.02 9.21 3.69
C VAL A 63 -16.20 9.69 2.25
N SER A 64 -15.83 10.96 2.00
CA SER A 64 -15.90 11.62 0.69
C SER A 64 -14.52 11.91 0.09
N GLU A 65 -13.45 11.49 0.77
CA GLU A 65 -12.02 11.80 0.59
C GLU A 65 -11.42 11.46 -0.80
N GLY A 66 -11.99 12.03 -1.86
CA GLY A 66 -11.69 11.72 -3.25
C GLY A 66 -10.29 12.10 -3.71
N ASP A 67 -9.62 12.96 -2.93
CA ASP A 67 -8.26 13.46 -3.15
C ASP A 67 -7.22 12.78 -2.25
N SER A 68 -7.63 12.03 -1.22
CA SER A 68 -6.71 11.35 -0.30
C SER A 68 -5.72 10.41 -0.99
N PRO A 69 -6.03 9.72 -2.11
CA PRO A 69 -5.04 8.92 -2.84
C PRO A 69 -3.74 9.66 -3.21
N ALA A 70 -3.80 10.97 -3.48
CA ALA A 70 -2.59 11.75 -3.78
C ALA A 70 -1.62 11.80 -2.59
N PHE A 71 -2.16 11.85 -1.37
CA PHE A 71 -1.37 11.77 -0.15
C PHE A 71 -1.00 10.32 0.19
N LEU A 72 -1.96 9.39 0.13
CA LEU A 72 -1.76 7.97 0.45
C LEU A 72 -0.68 7.31 -0.42
N TYR A 73 -0.48 7.78 -1.67
CA TYR A 73 0.61 7.36 -2.55
C TYR A 73 2.00 7.58 -1.92
N SER A 74 2.13 8.64 -1.12
CA SER A 74 3.39 9.09 -0.54
C SER A 74 3.66 8.56 0.87
N ILE A 75 2.67 7.93 1.50
CA ILE A 75 2.84 7.38 2.86
C ILE A 75 3.88 6.26 2.84
N ALA A 76 4.88 6.39 3.70
CA ALA A 76 5.98 5.44 3.84
C ALA A 76 5.59 4.24 4.74
N ASN A 77 4.55 3.50 4.38
CA ASN A 77 4.10 2.30 5.11
C ASN A 77 4.87 1.01 4.71
N GLY A 78 5.95 1.16 3.93
CA GLY A 78 6.78 0.06 3.45
C GLY A 78 6.32 -0.64 2.18
N LEU A 79 5.15 -0.28 1.61
CA LEU A 79 4.74 -0.73 0.27
C LEU A 79 5.55 -0.10 -0.86
N ARG A 80 6.33 0.96 -0.57
CA ARG A 80 7.21 1.67 -1.52
C ARG A 80 6.45 2.22 -2.74
N ASN A 81 5.18 2.60 -2.56
CA ASN A 81 4.33 3.08 -3.66
C ASN A 81 4.92 4.32 -4.34
N HIS A 82 5.49 5.24 -3.57
CA HIS A 82 6.11 6.48 -4.04
C HIS A 82 7.36 6.28 -4.90
N GLU A 83 8.04 5.14 -4.78
CA GLU A 83 9.30 4.90 -5.48
C GLU A 83 9.10 4.62 -6.97
N HIS A 84 7.95 4.04 -7.34
CA HIS A 84 7.62 3.78 -8.73
C HIS A 84 6.11 3.60 -8.94
N PRO A 85 5.49 4.25 -9.96
CA PRO A 85 4.03 4.22 -10.15
C PRO A 85 3.43 2.80 -10.29
N ALA A 86 4.20 1.89 -10.91
CA ALA A 86 3.78 0.51 -11.12
C ALA A 86 3.89 -0.40 -9.89
N TYR A 87 4.43 0.05 -8.76
CA TYR A 87 4.56 -0.81 -7.59
C TYR A 87 3.21 -1.04 -6.90
N GLY A 88 2.38 0.00 -6.81
CA GLY A 88 1.11 -0.09 -6.11
C GLY A 88 1.25 0.04 -4.59
N GLY A 89 0.19 0.55 -3.98
CA GLY A 89 0.05 0.72 -2.54
C GLY A 89 -1.23 1.50 -2.24
N TRP A 90 -1.30 2.18 -1.09
CA TRP A 90 -2.52 2.85 -0.64
C TRP A 90 -3.02 3.93 -1.61
N GLY A 91 -2.15 4.53 -2.41
CA GLY A 91 -2.51 5.48 -3.47
C GLY A 91 -2.88 4.84 -4.81
N GLY A 92 -2.91 3.51 -4.90
CA GLY A 92 -3.19 2.76 -6.12
C GLY A 92 -1.93 2.33 -6.86
N ARG A 93 -2.14 1.57 -7.95
CA ARG A 93 -1.10 1.16 -8.89
C ARG A 93 -1.39 1.75 -10.26
N PHE A 94 -0.34 2.14 -10.96
CA PHE A 94 -0.46 2.83 -12.24
C PHE A 94 0.32 2.14 -13.35
N THR A 95 -0.16 2.28 -14.57
CA THR A 95 0.47 1.79 -15.80
C THR A 95 0.71 2.97 -16.75
N LYS A 96 1.67 2.83 -17.67
CA LYS A 96 1.99 3.90 -18.61
C LYS A 96 0.79 4.23 -19.49
N PHE A 97 0.52 5.52 -19.66
CA PHE A 97 -0.43 6.01 -20.64
C PHE A 97 0.21 5.95 -22.03
N SER A 98 -0.48 5.36 -23.00
CA SER A 98 0.14 5.00 -24.30
C SER A 98 0.63 6.21 -25.11
N GLN A 99 0.05 7.39 -24.88
CA GLN A 99 0.37 8.60 -25.65
C GLN A 99 1.56 9.39 -25.08
N PHE A 100 1.88 9.24 -23.78
CA PHE A 100 2.89 10.06 -23.12
C PHE A 100 3.79 9.20 -22.21
N GLU A 101 5.11 9.28 -22.40
CA GLU A 101 6.06 8.34 -21.77
C GLU A 101 6.08 8.40 -20.24
N LYS A 102 5.87 9.59 -19.66
CA LYS A 102 5.94 9.86 -18.21
C LYS A 102 4.58 10.06 -17.56
N VAL A 103 3.49 9.87 -18.30
CA VAL A 103 2.13 9.92 -17.75
C VAL A 103 1.68 8.50 -17.45
N TYR A 104 1.09 8.31 -16.29
CA TYR A 104 0.56 7.03 -15.84
C TYR A 104 -0.92 7.18 -15.49
N THR A 105 -1.69 6.13 -15.77
CA THR A 105 -3.12 6.01 -15.44
C THR A 105 -3.33 4.79 -14.54
N ASP A 106 -4.51 4.67 -13.91
CA ASP A 106 -4.84 3.53 -13.05
C ASP A 106 -4.58 2.19 -13.75
N ALA A 107 -3.96 1.25 -13.04
CA ALA A 107 -3.71 -0.10 -13.50
C ALA A 107 -4.70 -1.10 -12.90
N GLU A 108 -4.97 -2.16 -13.64
CA GLU A 108 -5.86 -3.26 -13.23
C GLU A 108 -5.10 -4.33 -12.46
N ASP A 109 -5.54 -4.63 -11.24
CA ASP A 109 -5.09 -5.81 -10.51
C ASP A 109 -6.09 -6.95 -10.75
N ASP A 110 -5.61 -8.09 -11.24
CA ASP A 110 -6.45 -9.24 -11.61
C ASP A 110 -7.64 -8.86 -12.53
N GLY A 111 -7.41 -7.93 -13.47
CA GLY A 111 -8.43 -7.45 -14.41
C GLY A 111 -9.46 -6.48 -13.82
N ASP A 112 -9.24 -5.96 -12.61
CA ASP A 112 -10.12 -5.00 -11.96
C ASP A 112 -9.37 -3.71 -11.58
N ILE A 113 -9.73 -2.61 -12.26
CA ILE A 113 -9.12 -1.29 -12.09
C ILE A 113 -9.30 -0.71 -10.68
N LYS A 114 -10.35 -1.11 -9.96
CA LYS A 114 -10.60 -0.66 -8.58
C LYS A 114 -9.87 -1.50 -7.55
N LYS A 115 -9.41 -2.70 -7.93
CA LYS A 115 -8.75 -3.62 -7.00
C LYS A 115 -7.44 -3.09 -6.46
N SER A 116 -6.69 -2.34 -7.28
CA SER A 116 -5.41 -1.72 -6.89
C SER A 116 -5.53 -0.68 -5.78
N LEU A 117 -6.72 -0.09 -5.60
CA LEU A 117 -7.06 0.85 -4.54
C LEU A 117 -7.81 0.17 -3.40
N ARG A 118 -8.93 -0.50 -3.71
CA ARG A 118 -9.89 -0.98 -2.70
C ARG A 118 -9.30 -1.96 -1.69
N ARG A 119 -8.24 -2.69 -2.07
CA ARG A 119 -7.61 -3.70 -1.21
C ARG A 119 -6.92 -3.11 0.03
N TRP A 120 -6.60 -1.82 0.00
CA TRP A 120 -5.86 -1.13 1.06
C TRP A 120 -6.72 -0.26 1.96
N VAL A 121 -7.99 -0.12 1.62
CA VAL A 121 -8.90 0.87 2.23
C VAL A 121 -9.10 0.60 3.71
N ASP A 122 -9.31 -0.67 4.07
CA ASP A 122 -9.48 -1.06 5.47
C ASP A 122 -8.24 -0.69 6.29
N ASP A 123 -7.05 -0.99 5.76
CA ASP A 123 -5.78 -0.73 6.43
C ASP A 123 -5.50 0.78 6.58
N ALA A 124 -5.80 1.57 5.54
CA ALA A 124 -5.70 3.04 5.59
C ALA A 124 -6.70 3.67 6.57
N ASN A 125 -7.93 3.16 6.65
CA ASN A 125 -8.93 3.68 7.58
C ASN A 125 -8.60 3.33 9.03
N ARG A 126 -8.06 2.13 9.31
CA ARG A 126 -7.60 1.77 10.65
C ARG A 126 -6.40 2.60 11.10
N ASP A 127 -5.48 2.88 10.19
CA ASP A 127 -4.39 3.84 10.43
C ASP A 127 -4.93 5.25 10.73
N PHE A 128 -5.97 5.68 10.00
CA PHE A 128 -6.62 6.95 10.30
C PHE A 128 -7.30 6.97 11.67
N GLN A 129 -8.09 5.94 12.01
CA GLN A 129 -8.73 5.78 13.32
C GLN A 129 -7.70 5.85 14.46
N ALA A 130 -6.62 5.05 14.40
CA ALA A 130 -5.58 5.10 15.43
C ALA A 130 -4.93 6.48 15.55
N ARG A 131 -4.71 7.20 14.44
CA ARG A 131 -4.19 8.57 14.48
C ARG A 131 -5.18 9.56 15.10
N MET A 132 -6.48 9.32 14.97
CA MET A 132 -7.48 10.10 15.68
C MET A 132 -7.42 9.82 17.18
N ASP A 133 -7.21 8.58 17.61
CA ASP A 133 -6.96 8.24 19.02
C ASP A 133 -5.71 8.95 19.56
N TRP A 134 -4.63 9.02 18.76
CA TRP A 134 -3.40 9.75 19.13
C TRP A 134 -3.65 11.23 19.41
N CYS A 135 -4.65 11.84 18.75
CA CYS A 135 -4.97 13.26 18.93
C CYS A 135 -5.59 13.59 20.29
N VAL A 136 -6.12 12.59 20.99
CA VAL A 136 -6.78 12.75 22.30
C VAL A 136 -6.09 11.98 23.43
N SER A 137 -5.19 11.07 23.10
CA SER A 137 -4.39 10.35 24.08
C SER A 137 -3.43 11.29 24.82
N SER A 138 -3.36 11.15 26.14
CA SER A 138 -2.41 11.88 26.99
C SER A 138 -1.03 11.24 27.07
N SER A 139 -0.87 10.02 26.55
CA SER A 139 0.35 9.21 26.65
C SER A 139 0.48 8.29 25.45
N TYR A 140 1.68 7.72 25.26
CA TYR A 140 1.93 6.78 24.16
C TYR A 140 1.05 5.53 24.31
N ASP A 141 1.09 4.87 25.46
CA ASP A 141 0.33 3.66 25.80
C ASP A 141 -1.21 3.81 25.79
N GLY A 142 -1.74 5.01 25.59
CA GLY A 142 -3.18 5.27 25.50
C GLY A 142 -3.79 4.99 24.12
N ALA A 143 -2.99 4.64 23.11
CA ALA A 143 -3.47 4.29 21.78
C ALA A 143 -2.53 3.29 21.07
N ASN A 144 -3.05 2.55 20.09
CA ASN A 144 -2.26 1.56 19.34
C ASN A 144 -1.32 2.21 18.31
N HIS A 145 -0.18 1.58 18.03
CA HIS A 145 0.80 1.97 17.01
C HIS A 145 1.18 0.80 16.12
N PRO A 146 1.49 1.05 14.83
CA PRO A 146 1.72 -0.03 13.89
C PRO A 146 3.02 -0.79 14.18
N PRO A 147 3.07 -2.10 13.89
CA PRO A 147 4.30 -2.89 13.99
C PRO A 147 5.47 -2.26 13.22
N VAL A 148 6.68 -2.36 13.76
CA VAL A 148 7.90 -1.87 13.13
C VAL A 148 8.60 -3.00 12.38
N VAL A 149 8.34 -3.08 11.08
CA VAL A 149 8.90 -4.12 10.19
C VAL A 149 10.40 -3.94 9.99
N GLN A 150 11.17 -5.01 10.27
CA GLN A 150 12.62 -5.02 10.10
C GLN A 150 13.05 -6.22 9.26
N ILE A 151 13.51 -5.97 8.03
CA ILE A 151 14.05 -6.99 7.13
C ILE A 151 15.58 -7.03 7.23
N THR A 152 16.13 -8.22 7.42
CA THR A 152 17.56 -8.48 7.29
C THR A 152 17.97 -8.42 5.80
N GLY A 153 18.98 -7.61 5.47
CA GLY A 153 19.54 -7.53 4.13
C GLY A 153 18.92 -6.44 3.25
N LYS A 154 19.05 -6.60 1.92
CA LYS A 154 18.58 -5.60 0.95
C LYS A 154 17.13 -5.84 0.56
N LYS A 155 16.39 -4.75 0.35
CA LYS A 155 15.01 -4.77 -0.16
C LYS A 155 14.94 -4.97 -1.68
N ASP A 156 16.03 -4.67 -2.39
CA ASP A 156 16.21 -4.97 -3.81
C ASP A 156 17.33 -6.01 -3.95
N ILE A 157 16.97 -7.18 -4.48
CA ILE A 157 17.85 -8.35 -4.57
C ILE A 157 17.93 -8.79 -6.03
N THR A 158 19.12 -9.19 -6.48
CA THR A 158 19.29 -9.83 -7.79
C THR A 158 19.78 -11.25 -7.61
N VAL A 159 19.11 -12.21 -8.23
CA VAL A 159 19.43 -13.65 -8.18
C VAL A 159 19.40 -14.26 -9.57
N LYS A 160 20.02 -15.43 -9.73
CA LYS A 160 19.91 -16.23 -10.97
C LYS A 160 18.78 -17.25 -10.84
N SER A 161 18.28 -17.71 -11.99
CA SER A 161 17.32 -18.82 -12.08
C SER A 161 17.69 -20.00 -11.18
N GLY A 162 16.70 -20.56 -10.48
CA GLY A 162 16.87 -21.73 -9.63
C GLY A 162 17.62 -21.49 -8.32
N LYS A 163 18.04 -20.25 -8.02
CA LYS A 163 18.62 -19.92 -6.70
C LYS A 163 17.54 -19.78 -5.65
N LYS A 164 17.84 -20.28 -4.44
CA LYS A 164 17.01 -20.05 -3.26
C LYS A 164 17.10 -18.58 -2.86
N VAL A 165 15.96 -18.01 -2.50
CA VAL A 165 15.81 -16.69 -1.90
C VAL A 165 15.28 -16.91 -0.49
N ASP A 166 16.00 -16.40 0.50
CA ASP A 166 15.62 -16.42 1.91
C ASP A 166 15.40 -14.96 2.35
N LEU A 167 14.24 -14.68 2.92
CA LEU A 167 13.88 -13.36 3.46
C LEU A 167 13.56 -13.51 4.94
N ASP A 168 14.11 -12.60 5.75
CA ASP A 168 14.08 -12.69 7.21
C ASP A 168 13.57 -11.38 7.80
N ALA A 169 12.44 -11.47 8.50
CA ALA A 169 11.78 -10.40 9.24
C ALA A 169 11.80 -10.63 10.75
N GLY A 170 12.65 -11.54 11.26
CA GLY A 170 12.67 -11.97 12.67
C GLY A 170 13.06 -10.88 13.68
N LYS A 171 13.43 -9.68 13.22
CA LYS A 171 13.65 -8.49 14.08
C LYS A 171 12.46 -7.55 14.12
N THR A 172 11.36 -7.89 13.47
CA THR A 172 10.13 -7.12 13.53
C THR A 172 9.58 -7.13 14.95
N VAL A 173 9.12 -5.98 15.41
CA VAL A 173 8.59 -5.81 16.77
C VAL A 173 7.32 -4.97 16.71
N ASP A 174 6.47 -5.16 17.71
CA ASP A 174 5.41 -4.23 18.01
C ASP A 174 5.87 -3.25 19.10
N PRO A 175 5.70 -1.93 18.93
CA PRO A 175 6.15 -0.96 19.92
C PRO A 175 5.29 -0.93 21.19
N ASP A 176 4.04 -1.39 21.12
CA ASP A 176 3.10 -1.45 22.24
C ASP A 176 3.17 -2.79 22.99
N GLY A 177 3.87 -3.76 22.41
CA GLY A 177 4.04 -5.11 22.96
C GLY A 177 2.96 -6.08 22.53
N ASP A 178 2.18 -5.71 21.51
CA ASP A 178 1.13 -6.55 20.95
C ASP A 178 1.70 -7.76 20.20
N SER A 179 0.85 -8.78 20.03
CA SER A 179 1.18 -9.94 19.23
C SER A 179 1.14 -9.58 17.74
N ILE A 180 2.18 -9.94 17.01
CA ILE A 180 2.29 -9.69 15.58
C ILE A 180 2.08 -10.95 14.74
N TYR A 181 1.49 -10.78 13.57
CA TYR A 181 1.20 -11.85 12.62
C TYR A 181 1.83 -11.51 11.27
N PHE A 182 2.53 -12.47 10.68
CA PHE A 182 3.23 -12.31 9.42
C PHE A 182 2.40 -12.89 8.28
N LYS A 183 2.41 -12.21 7.14
CA LYS A 183 1.86 -12.73 5.90
C LYS A 183 2.68 -12.29 4.71
N TRP A 184 3.24 -13.25 4.00
CA TRP A 184 4.01 -13.07 2.79
C TRP A 184 3.20 -13.46 1.57
N TRP A 185 3.24 -12.63 0.55
CA TRP A 185 2.59 -12.93 -0.72
C TRP A 185 3.30 -12.23 -1.88
N GLN A 186 3.11 -12.76 -3.09
CA GLN A 186 3.61 -12.13 -4.30
C GLN A 186 2.58 -11.16 -4.86
N TYR A 187 2.94 -9.88 -5.00
CA TYR A 187 2.13 -8.90 -5.72
C TYR A 187 2.36 -9.04 -7.22
N LYS A 188 1.67 -10.04 -7.79
CA LYS A 188 1.82 -10.45 -9.18
C LYS A 188 1.69 -9.29 -10.17
N ASP A 189 0.66 -8.46 -10.05
CA ASP A 189 0.40 -7.35 -10.99
C ASP A 189 1.47 -6.24 -10.98
N ALA A 190 2.30 -6.18 -9.94
CA ALA A 190 3.39 -5.21 -9.83
C ALA A 190 4.72 -5.72 -10.43
N GLY A 191 4.87 -7.04 -10.56
CA GLY A 191 6.06 -7.67 -11.14
C GLY A 191 5.93 -7.94 -12.62
N SER A 192 7.06 -8.16 -13.28
CA SER A 192 7.10 -8.55 -14.70
C SER A 192 6.97 -10.07 -14.90
N TYR A 193 7.22 -10.87 -13.85
CA TYR A 193 7.01 -12.31 -13.90
C TYR A 193 5.51 -12.65 -13.84
N ASP A 194 5.01 -13.35 -14.86
CA ASP A 194 3.58 -13.58 -15.14
C ASP A 194 2.97 -14.78 -14.40
N ALA A 195 3.77 -15.50 -13.60
CA ALA A 195 3.33 -16.60 -12.74
C ALA A 195 3.64 -16.31 -11.26
N THR A 196 3.22 -17.22 -10.39
CA THR A 196 3.51 -17.13 -8.95
C THR A 196 4.64 -18.07 -8.57
N VAL A 197 5.48 -17.64 -7.62
CA VAL A 197 6.41 -18.54 -6.93
C VAL A 197 5.73 -19.18 -5.73
N GLU A 198 6.13 -20.42 -5.42
CA GLU A 198 5.69 -21.08 -4.19
C GLU A 198 6.51 -20.54 -3.00
N LEU A 199 5.84 -19.82 -2.11
CA LEU A 199 6.42 -19.33 -0.87
C LEU A 199 6.32 -20.42 0.21
N LYS A 200 7.44 -20.71 0.87
CA LYS A 200 7.51 -21.62 2.03
C LYS A 200 7.53 -20.79 3.31
N ASN A 201 6.70 -21.15 4.29
CA ASN A 201 6.49 -20.45 5.56
C ASN A 201 5.97 -19.02 5.36
N SER A 202 4.97 -18.86 4.49
CA SER A 202 4.39 -17.55 4.16
C SER A 202 3.65 -16.87 5.32
N ASP A 203 3.50 -17.54 6.45
CA ASP A 203 2.86 -17.08 7.69
C ASP A 203 3.86 -16.96 8.86
N SER A 204 5.17 -17.07 8.61
CA SER A 204 6.24 -16.90 9.60
C SER A 204 7.00 -15.60 9.41
N ASP A 205 7.81 -15.24 10.40
CA ASP A 205 8.83 -14.20 10.33
C ASP A 205 9.90 -14.41 9.25
N GLN A 206 10.04 -15.64 8.74
CA GLN A 206 10.97 -15.99 7.67
C GLN A 206 10.24 -16.71 6.55
N VAL A 207 10.46 -16.25 5.31
CA VAL A 207 9.91 -16.88 4.10
C VAL A 207 11.05 -17.25 3.15
N SER A 208 10.85 -18.34 2.41
CA SER A 208 11.77 -18.68 1.32
C SER A 208 11.06 -19.16 0.08
N PHE A 209 11.71 -18.99 -1.07
CA PHE A 209 11.26 -19.56 -2.33
C PHE A 209 12.45 -19.85 -3.25
N THR A 210 12.21 -20.62 -4.30
CA THR A 210 13.21 -20.82 -5.37
C THR A 210 12.88 -19.89 -6.53
N ALA A 211 13.85 -19.08 -6.95
CA ALA A 211 13.70 -18.20 -8.10
C ALA A 211 13.34 -19.03 -9.35
N PRO A 212 12.30 -18.65 -10.10
CA PRO A 212 11.88 -19.39 -11.28
C PRO A 212 12.97 -19.34 -12.36
N LYS A 213 12.90 -20.27 -13.32
CA LYS A 213 13.72 -20.18 -14.53
C LYS A 213 13.12 -19.14 -15.46
N VAL A 214 13.92 -18.19 -15.90
CA VAL A 214 13.51 -17.11 -16.79
C VAL A 214 14.41 -17.04 -18.01
N SER A 215 13.87 -16.66 -19.17
CA SER A 215 14.63 -16.49 -20.41
C SER A 215 15.20 -15.09 -20.60
N LYS A 216 14.70 -14.11 -19.83
CA LYS A 216 15.13 -12.72 -19.77
C LYS A 216 15.05 -12.23 -18.32
N PRO A 217 15.66 -11.08 -17.96
CA PRO A 217 15.49 -10.52 -16.62
C PRO A 217 14.01 -10.26 -16.29
N GLU A 218 13.56 -10.78 -15.16
CA GLU A 218 12.19 -10.59 -14.64
C GLU A 218 12.23 -10.06 -13.21
N THR A 219 11.12 -9.48 -12.76
CA THR A 219 10.95 -8.95 -11.40
C THR A 219 9.80 -9.66 -10.69
N ILE A 220 10.04 -10.04 -9.44
CA ILE A 220 9.05 -10.62 -8.52
C ILE A 220 8.96 -9.69 -7.33
N HIS A 221 7.76 -9.17 -7.07
CA HIS A 221 7.49 -8.30 -5.92
C HIS A 221 6.89 -9.14 -4.80
N ILE A 222 7.65 -9.32 -3.72
CA ILE A 222 7.19 -9.98 -2.51
C ILE A 222 6.78 -8.91 -1.50
N ILE A 223 5.59 -9.04 -0.94
CA ILE A 223 5.05 -8.18 0.10
C ILE A 223 5.02 -8.98 1.39
N LEU A 224 5.64 -8.42 2.42
CA LEU A 224 5.34 -8.76 3.81
C LEU A 224 4.25 -7.82 4.31
N GLU A 225 3.20 -8.38 4.89
CA GLU A 225 2.22 -7.69 5.75
C GLU A 225 2.50 -8.15 7.19
N VAL A 226 2.61 -7.21 8.12
CA VAL A 226 2.66 -7.49 9.56
C VAL A 226 1.52 -6.75 10.21
N SER A 227 0.60 -7.50 10.83
CA SER A 227 -0.50 -6.94 11.62
C SER A 227 -0.27 -7.19 13.10
N ASP A 228 -0.66 -6.25 13.95
CA ASP A 228 -0.77 -6.47 15.40
C ASP A 228 -2.12 -7.11 15.78
N ASN A 229 -2.41 -7.20 17.08
CA ASN A 229 -3.74 -7.44 17.64
C ASN A 229 -4.24 -6.27 18.51
N GLY A 230 -3.72 -5.07 18.30
CA GLY A 230 -4.14 -3.86 18.99
C GLY A 230 -5.51 -3.38 18.51
N SER A 231 -5.96 -2.24 19.06
CA SER A 231 -7.27 -1.65 18.76
C SER A 231 -7.12 -0.20 18.30
N PRO A 232 -7.47 0.13 17.03
CA PRO A 232 -7.77 -0.81 15.96
C PRO A 232 -6.53 -1.62 15.58
N THR A 233 -6.71 -2.79 14.96
CA THR A 233 -5.56 -3.55 14.46
C THR A 233 -4.84 -2.78 13.36
N LEU A 234 -3.54 -2.54 13.50
CA LEU A 234 -2.75 -1.83 12.51
C LEU A 234 -1.88 -2.77 11.69
N LYS A 235 -1.45 -2.27 10.54
CA LYS A 235 -0.57 -2.99 9.62
C LYS A 235 0.59 -2.14 9.16
N SER A 236 1.75 -2.77 9.12
CA SER A 236 2.93 -2.29 8.40
C SER A 236 3.30 -3.28 7.32
N TYR A 237 4.00 -2.79 6.29
CA TYR A 237 4.39 -3.62 5.17
C TYR A 237 5.90 -3.56 4.93
N GLN A 238 6.38 -4.50 4.13
CA GLN A 238 7.64 -4.32 3.42
C GLN A 238 7.57 -4.97 2.04
N ARG A 239 7.81 -4.17 1.00
CA ARG A 239 8.03 -4.68 -0.35
C ARG A 239 9.50 -5.03 -0.57
N ILE A 240 9.75 -6.25 -1.04
CA ILE A 240 11.04 -6.74 -1.50
C ILE A 240 10.93 -7.01 -3.01
N ILE A 241 11.85 -6.48 -3.80
CA ILE A 241 11.90 -6.65 -5.25
C ILE A 241 13.04 -7.61 -5.57
N VAL A 242 12.68 -8.76 -6.13
CA VAL A 242 13.65 -9.78 -6.54
C VAL A 242 13.75 -9.77 -8.06
N LYS A 243 14.89 -9.28 -8.56
CA LYS A 243 15.26 -9.36 -9.98
C LYS A 243 15.88 -10.73 -10.26
N VAL A 244 15.23 -11.52 -11.09
CA VAL A 244 15.70 -12.84 -11.51
C VAL A 244 16.37 -12.71 -12.87
N LEU A 245 17.63 -13.14 -12.96
CA LEU A 245 18.38 -13.25 -14.20
C LEU A 245 18.35 -14.69 -14.72
N PRO A 246 18.45 -14.91 -16.04
CA PRO A 246 18.60 -16.24 -16.63
C PRO A 246 19.66 -17.11 -15.94
#